data_AF-A0A957AGD4-F1
#
_entry.id   AF-A0A957AGD4-F1
#
_cell.length_a   1.000
_cell.length_b   1.000
_cell.length_c   1.000
_cell.angle_alpha   90.00
_cell.angle_beta   90.00
_cell.angle_gamma   90.00
#
_symmetry.space_group_name_H-M   'P 1'
#
loop_
_entity.id
_entity.type
_entity.pdbx_description
1 polymer ?
#
loop_
_entity_poly.entity_id
_entity_poly.type
_entity_poly.pdbx_seq_one_letter_code
_entity_poly.pdbx_strand_id
1 'polypeptide(L)'
;MNHHDRDNHDDDVRYVLTEEGMRFLAARAGVPPSTFGEHGAVTYVKEADPDHPARAVRHVQHTLGLNHFMVRLARDARGCGWRLAEWRNEAESTCRFVDASGQPAWIRPDASGLISTGDERVPFLVEYDRGTLDAGDYRSKFEGYRRYYASEAWRAGYARQPALLFVCVDDRAAERVSSAVAPDEHGIPLLVTTESRSARHGGNPEGCVGAVWRRQVPGGEFVRWPSVEEPETNARGSRDA
;
A
#
# COMPACT_ATOMS: atom_id res chain seq x y z
N MET A 1 43.00 -7.90 -29.03
CA MET A 1 42.95 -9.19 -28.33
C MET A 1 41.97 -8.98 -27.18
N ASN A 2 40.73 -9.41 -27.40
CA ASN A 2 39.58 -9.07 -26.55
C ASN A 2 39.59 -9.94 -25.29
N HIS A 3 39.57 -9.31 -24.12
CA HIS A 3 39.27 -9.98 -22.86
C HIS A 3 37.78 -9.78 -22.60
N HIS A 4 37.00 -10.86 -22.78
CA HIS A 4 35.61 -10.89 -22.38
C HIS A 4 35.52 -10.87 -20.85
N ASP A 5 34.95 -9.78 -20.35
CA ASP A 5 34.19 -9.74 -19.11
C ASP A 5 33.25 -10.96 -19.08
N ARG A 6 33.43 -11.83 -18.10
CA ARG A 6 32.44 -12.87 -17.77
C ARG A 6 31.50 -12.25 -16.77
N ASP A 7 30.33 -11.85 -17.27
CA ASP A 7 29.15 -11.52 -16.48
C ASP A 7 28.90 -12.63 -15.46
N ASN A 8 29.11 -12.31 -14.18
CA ASN A 8 28.65 -13.10 -13.06
C ASN A 8 27.15 -12.81 -12.88
N HIS A 9 26.31 -13.39 -13.75
CA HIS A 9 24.89 -13.54 -13.44
C HIS A 9 24.79 -14.56 -12.31
N ASP A 10 24.75 -14.05 -11.08
CA ASP A 10 24.25 -14.81 -9.94
C ASP A 10 22.81 -15.17 -10.29
N ASP A 11 22.58 -16.41 -10.73
CA ASP A 11 21.26 -16.93 -11.01
C ASP A 11 20.44 -16.75 -9.73
N ASP A 12 19.50 -15.81 -9.74
CA ASP A 12 18.59 -15.53 -8.63
C ASP A 12 17.67 -16.74 -8.44
N VAL A 13 18.18 -17.77 -7.75
CA VAL A 13 17.46 -19.01 -7.46
C VAL A 13 16.39 -18.69 -6.43
N ARG A 14 15.13 -18.72 -6.88
CA ARG A 14 13.97 -18.48 -6.03
C ARG A 14 13.36 -19.79 -5.58
N TYR A 15 13.16 -19.91 -4.27
CA TYR A 15 12.47 -21.04 -3.66
C TYR A 15 11.02 -20.69 -3.40
N VAL A 16 10.11 -21.59 -3.78
CA VAL A 16 8.68 -21.46 -3.56
C VAL A 16 8.28 -22.53 -2.54
N LEU A 17 7.57 -22.12 -1.48
CA LEU A 17 7.12 -23.07 -0.46
C LEU A 17 5.91 -23.85 -0.98
N THR A 18 6.03 -25.18 -1.03
CA THR A 18 4.92 -26.08 -1.38
C THR A 18 3.90 -26.15 -0.24
N GLU A 19 2.72 -26.69 -0.52
CA GLU A 19 1.73 -26.96 0.53
C GLU A 19 2.28 -27.91 1.60
N GLU A 20 3.05 -28.92 1.21
CA GLU A 20 3.73 -29.82 2.14
C GLU A 20 4.77 -29.08 3.00
N GLY A 21 5.55 -28.19 2.39
CA GLY A 21 6.51 -27.34 3.11
C GLY A 21 5.83 -26.39 4.11
N MET A 22 4.67 -25.84 3.76
CA MET A 22 3.86 -25.03 4.68
C MET A 22 3.35 -25.84 5.85
N ARG A 23 2.79 -27.03 5.60
CA ARG A 23 2.32 -27.92 6.68
C ARG A 23 3.47 -28.29 7.62
N PHE A 24 4.66 -28.53 7.08
CA PHE A 24 5.86 -28.79 7.88
C PHE A 24 6.23 -27.59 8.76
N LEU A 25 6.26 -26.37 8.21
CA LEU A 25 6.57 -25.15 8.99
C LEU A 25 5.51 -24.86 10.05
N ALA A 26 4.22 -25.05 9.74
CA ALA A 26 3.12 -24.90 10.68
C ALA A 26 3.24 -25.88 11.85
N ALA A 27 3.51 -27.17 11.55
CA ALA A 27 3.75 -28.19 12.55
C ALA A 27 4.96 -27.86 13.44
N ARG A 28 6.06 -27.39 12.85
CA ARG A 28 7.25 -26.94 13.59
C ARG A 28 6.97 -25.74 14.50
N ALA A 29 6.12 -24.81 14.05
CA ALA A 29 5.72 -23.65 14.83
C ALA A 29 4.61 -23.96 15.86
N GLY A 30 4.07 -25.19 15.88
CA GLY A 30 3.02 -25.60 16.81
C GLY A 30 1.67 -24.94 16.55
N VAL A 31 1.40 -24.48 15.32
CA VAL A 31 0.15 -23.81 14.94
C VAL A 31 -0.56 -24.54 13.80
N PRO A 32 -1.90 -24.41 13.68
CA PRO A 32 -2.63 -25.00 12.56
C PRO A 32 -2.14 -24.47 11.20
N PRO A 33 -2.10 -25.30 10.15
CA PRO A 33 -1.72 -24.87 8.79
C PRO A 33 -2.56 -23.71 8.25
N SER A 34 -3.85 -23.64 8.60
CA SER A 34 -4.73 -22.51 8.26
C SER A 34 -4.23 -21.21 8.90
N THR A 35 -3.93 -21.23 10.20
CA THR A 35 -3.39 -20.09 10.94
C THR A 35 -2.00 -19.67 10.43
N PHE A 36 -1.15 -20.64 10.10
CA PHE A 36 0.18 -20.34 9.53
C PHE A 36 0.09 -19.77 8.12
N GLY A 37 -0.86 -20.22 7.30
CA GLY A 37 -1.11 -19.66 5.97
C GLY A 37 -1.76 -18.27 6.00
N GLU A 38 -2.52 -17.97 7.04
CA GLU A 38 -3.20 -16.67 7.21
C GLU A 38 -2.32 -15.61 7.89
N HIS A 39 -1.41 -16.01 8.78
CA HIS A 39 -0.59 -15.08 9.59
C HIS A 39 0.93 -15.27 9.45
N GLY A 40 1.38 -16.28 8.71
CA GLY A 40 2.79 -16.53 8.47
C GLY A 40 3.40 -15.54 7.48
N ALA A 41 4.67 -15.21 7.67
CA ALA A 41 5.45 -14.39 6.74
C ALA A 41 5.80 -15.13 5.42
N VAL A 42 5.13 -16.24 5.11
CA VAL A 42 5.49 -17.12 4.01
C VAL A 42 4.30 -17.37 3.10
N THR A 43 4.41 -16.91 1.85
CA THR A 43 3.52 -17.32 0.78
C THR A 43 3.81 -18.78 0.44
N TYR A 44 2.80 -19.63 0.52
CA TYR A 44 2.86 -21.01 0.02
C TYR A 44 1.88 -21.18 -1.12
N VAL A 45 2.13 -22.18 -1.96
CA VAL A 45 1.34 -22.39 -3.17
C VAL A 45 0.61 -23.72 -3.10
N LYS A 46 -0.68 -23.71 -3.45
CA LYS A 46 -1.51 -24.92 -3.57
C LYS A 46 -1.15 -25.61 -4.89
N GLU A 47 -0.83 -26.90 -4.84
CA GLU A 47 -0.15 -27.69 -5.90
C GLU A 47 -0.94 -27.86 -7.22
N ALA A 48 -2.15 -27.31 -7.37
CA ALA A 48 -3.06 -27.61 -8.48
C ALA A 48 -3.06 -26.61 -9.67
N ASP A 49 -2.06 -25.73 -9.80
CA ASP A 49 -2.05 -24.68 -10.83
C ASP A 49 -0.87 -24.92 -11.82
N PRO A 50 -1.07 -24.99 -13.14
CA PRO A 50 0.01 -25.13 -14.13
C PRO A 50 0.74 -23.80 -14.47
N ASP A 51 0.15 -22.63 -14.20
CA ASP A 51 0.78 -21.30 -14.38
C ASP A 51 1.55 -20.82 -13.12
N HIS A 52 1.80 -21.77 -12.24
CA HIS A 52 2.14 -21.61 -10.83
C HIS A 52 3.51 -20.98 -10.53
N PRO A 53 4.61 -21.28 -11.26
CA PRO A 53 5.88 -20.59 -11.04
C PRO A 53 5.79 -19.10 -11.37
N ALA A 54 5.17 -18.76 -12.51
CA ALA A 54 5.02 -17.37 -12.94
C ALA A 54 4.12 -16.59 -11.97
N ARG A 55 3.05 -17.21 -11.48
CA ARG A 55 2.15 -16.60 -10.48
C ARG A 55 2.85 -16.41 -9.13
N ALA A 56 3.60 -17.39 -8.65
CA ALA A 56 4.39 -17.30 -7.42
C ALA A 56 5.46 -16.20 -7.53
N VAL A 57 6.19 -16.14 -8.64
CA VAL A 57 7.15 -15.06 -8.91
C VAL A 57 6.48 -13.69 -8.94
N ARG A 58 5.34 -13.55 -9.62
CA ARG A 58 4.58 -12.29 -9.65
C ARG A 58 4.17 -11.86 -8.24
N HIS A 59 3.69 -12.80 -7.42
CA HIS A 59 3.32 -12.54 -6.04
C HIS A 59 4.53 -12.13 -5.18
N VAL A 60 5.65 -12.85 -5.25
CA VAL A 60 6.88 -12.49 -4.51
C VAL A 60 7.35 -11.09 -4.88
N GLN A 61 7.41 -10.78 -6.18
CA GLN A 61 7.84 -9.46 -6.63
C GLN A 61 6.85 -8.35 -6.24
N HIS A 62 5.55 -8.65 -6.19
CA HIS A 62 4.53 -7.73 -5.64
C HIS A 62 4.78 -7.45 -4.16
N THR A 63 4.94 -8.49 -3.35
CA THR A 63 5.27 -8.37 -1.93
C THR A 63 6.58 -7.63 -1.70
N LEU A 64 7.62 -7.90 -2.50
CA LEU A 64 8.90 -7.19 -2.42
C LEU A 64 8.75 -5.71 -2.77
N GLY A 65 8.01 -5.37 -3.83
CA GLY A 65 7.74 -3.99 -4.22
C GLY A 65 7.00 -3.21 -3.14
N LEU A 66 5.93 -3.80 -2.60
CA LEU A 66 5.18 -3.24 -1.47
C LEU A 66 6.07 -3.05 -0.23
N ASN A 67 6.81 -4.07 0.17
CA ASN A 67 7.71 -4.00 1.33
C ASN A 67 8.79 -2.94 1.13
N HIS A 68 9.33 -2.84 -0.08
CA HIS A 68 10.31 -1.81 -0.44
C HIS A 68 9.69 -0.41 -0.30
N PHE A 69 8.47 -0.21 -0.80
CA PHE A 69 7.73 1.03 -0.62
C PHE A 69 7.50 1.34 0.88
N MET A 70 7.02 0.39 1.68
CA MET A 70 6.76 0.57 3.10
C MET A 70 8.02 0.95 3.90
N VAL A 71 9.16 0.31 3.59
CA VAL A 71 10.46 0.65 4.20
C VAL A 71 10.93 2.05 3.79
N ARG A 72 10.74 2.44 2.51
CA ARG A 72 11.03 3.81 2.05
C ARG A 72 10.16 4.83 2.76
N LEU A 73 8.86 4.58 2.88
CA LEU A 73 7.92 5.44 3.59
C LEU A 73 8.35 5.62 5.05
N ALA A 74 8.70 4.54 5.76
CA ALA A 74 9.17 4.61 7.13
C ALA A 74 10.48 5.41 7.28
N ARG A 75 11.43 5.24 6.34
CA ARG A 75 12.69 5.98 6.31
C ARG A 75 12.45 7.46 6.04
N ASP A 76 11.65 7.78 5.03
CA ASP A 76 11.40 9.14 4.58
C ASP A 76 10.57 9.92 5.62
N ALA A 77 9.58 9.29 6.26
CA ALA A 77 8.87 9.82 7.42
C ALA A 77 9.83 10.13 8.59
N ARG A 78 10.78 9.25 8.88
CA ARG A 78 11.81 9.52 9.91
C ARG A 78 12.66 10.74 9.56
N GLY A 79 12.95 10.95 8.27
CA GLY A 79 13.71 12.08 7.77
C GLY A 79 13.08 13.44 8.05
N CYS A 80 11.76 13.51 8.25
CA CYS A 80 11.04 14.72 8.66
C CYS A 80 10.55 14.69 10.12
N GLY A 81 11.08 13.79 10.95
CA GLY A 81 10.72 13.70 12.38
C GLY A 81 9.43 12.93 12.67
N TRP A 82 8.87 12.24 11.69
CA TRP A 82 7.68 11.38 11.86
C TRP A 82 8.08 9.91 12.05
N ARG A 83 7.11 9.05 12.31
CA ARG A 83 7.34 7.59 12.41
C ARG A 83 6.22 6.79 11.76
N LEU A 84 6.57 5.66 11.15
CA LEU A 84 5.59 4.59 10.87
C LEU A 84 5.31 3.87 12.19
N ALA A 85 4.20 4.24 12.83
CA ALA A 85 3.81 3.74 14.16
C ALA A 85 3.19 2.34 14.09
N GLU A 86 2.57 2.01 12.96
CA GLU A 86 1.97 0.71 12.71
C GLU A 86 2.09 0.34 11.23
N TRP A 87 2.38 -0.92 10.97
CA TRP A 87 2.39 -1.53 9.64
C TRP A 87 1.74 -2.91 9.74
N ARG A 88 0.68 -3.10 8.97
CA ARG A 88 -0.06 -4.36 8.81
C ARG A 88 0.12 -4.89 7.40
N ASN A 89 0.31 -6.20 7.28
CA ASN A 89 0.37 -6.89 5.98
C ASN A 89 -1.05 -7.04 5.36
N GLU A 90 -1.14 -7.67 4.19
CA GLU A 90 -2.40 -7.87 3.46
C GLU A 90 -3.48 -8.60 4.28
N ALA A 91 -3.10 -9.68 4.98
CA ALA A 91 -4.02 -10.47 5.79
C ALA A 91 -4.55 -9.65 6.98
N GLU A 92 -3.67 -8.93 7.66
CA GLU A 92 -4.01 -8.05 8.78
C GLU A 92 -4.79 -6.79 8.33
N SER A 93 -4.64 -6.39 7.08
CA SER A 93 -5.33 -5.22 6.50
C SER A 93 -6.72 -5.55 5.97
N THR A 94 -7.06 -6.83 5.86
CA THR A 94 -8.39 -7.27 5.39
C THR A 94 -9.48 -6.81 6.36
N CYS A 95 -10.44 -6.04 5.85
CA CYS A 95 -11.54 -5.51 6.65
C CYS A 95 -12.86 -6.08 6.16
N ARG A 96 -13.62 -6.72 7.06
CA ARG A 96 -15.00 -7.16 6.82
C ARG A 96 -15.96 -6.17 7.47
N PHE A 97 -17.01 -5.80 6.76
CA PHE A 97 -17.96 -4.79 7.21
C PHE A 97 -19.36 -5.05 6.64
N VAL A 98 -20.33 -4.27 7.10
CA VAL A 98 -21.67 -4.20 6.54
C VAL A 98 -21.76 -2.90 5.77
N ASP A 99 -22.12 -2.95 4.49
CA ASP A 99 -22.22 -1.75 3.68
C ASP A 99 -23.46 -0.91 3.99
N ALA A 100 -23.59 0.25 3.33
CA ALA A 100 -24.73 1.14 3.53
C ALA A 100 -26.10 0.53 3.16
N SER A 101 -26.13 -0.57 2.41
CA SER A 101 -27.36 -1.33 2.07
C SER A 101 -27.66 -2.48 3.03
N GLY A 102 -26.86 -2.63 4.09
CA GLY A 102 -27.00 -3.71 5.06
C GLY A 102 -26.40 -5.05 4.60
N GLN A 103 -25.62 -5.07 3.52
CA GLN A 103 -25.04 -6.30 2.98
C GLN A 103 -23.62 -6.54 3.49
N PRO A 104 -23.23 -7.79 3.80
CA PRO A 104 -21.85 -8.13 4.09
C PRO A 104 -20.92 -7.75 2.93
N ALA A 105 -19.79 -7.15 3.26
CA ALA A 105 -18.78 -6.69 2.31
C ALA A 105 -17.38 -6.80 2.93
N TRP A 106 -16.36 -6.67 2.09
CA TRP A 106 -14.98 -6.64 2.54
C TRP A 106 -14.07 -5.89 1.57
N ILE A 107 -12.96 -5.38 2.10
CA ILE A 107 -11.82 -4.87 1.33
C ILE A 107 -10.57 -5.61 1.78
N ARG A 108 -9.57 -5.68 0.90
CA ARG A 108 -8.26 -6.27 1.18
C ARG A 108 -7.18 -5.42 0.54
N PRO A 109 -6.76 -4.36 1.26
CA PRO A 109 -5.56 -3.60 0.91
C PRO A 109 -4.33 -4.50 0.92
N ASP A 110 -3.37 -4.21 0.04
CA ASP A 110 -2.05 -4.85 0.06
C ASP A 110 -1.33 -4.63 1.40
N ALA A 111 -1.49 -3.44 2.00
CA ALA A 111 -1.06 -3.13 3.36
C ALA A 111 -1.88 -2.00 3.99
N SER A 112 -1.70 -1.78 5.28
CA SER A 112 -2.23 -0.62 5.99
C SER A 112 -1.30 -0.20 7.13
N GLY A 113 -1.52 0.99 7.69
CA GLY A 113 -0.69 1.46 8.79
C GLY A 113 -1.10 2.82 9.34
N LEU A 114 -0.26 3.31 10.25
CA LEU A 114 -0.38 4.62 10.88
C LEU A 114 0.95 5.38 10.79
N ILE A 115 0.95 6.59 10.23
CA ILE A 115 2.05 7.53 10.40
C ILE A 115 1.76 8.38 11.65
N SER A 116 2.72 8.51 12.55
CA SER A 116 2.64 9.41 13.69
C SER A 116 3.46 10.67 13.41
N THR A 117 2.77 11.81 13.40
CA THR A 117 3.31 13.15 13.11
C THR A 117 3.13 14.01 14.36
N GLY A 118 4.07 13.90 15.30
CA GLY A 118 3.87 14.43 16.66
C GLY A 118 2.73 13.69 17.37
N ASP A 119 1.73 14.45 17.82
CA ASP A 119 0.57 13.92 18.55
C ASP A 119 -0.51 13.34 17.63
N GLU A 120 -0.42 13.59 16.32
CA GLU A 120 -1.36 13.03 15.36
C GLU A 120 -0.97 11.61 14.93
N ARG A 121 -2.00 10.78 14.68
CA ARG A 121 -1.88 9.49 14.00
C ARG A 121 -2.70 9.51 12.73
N VAL A 122 -2.02 9.41 11.59
CA VAL A 122 -2.60 9.46 10.25
C VAL A 122 -2.70 8.05 9.69
N PRO A 123 -3.91 7.47 9.60
CA PRO A 123 -4.12 6.15 9.06
C PRO A 123 -4.07 6.14 7.54
N PHE A 124 -3.65 5.01 6.99
CA PHE A 124 -3.60 4.79 5.56
C PHE A 124 -3.82 3.32 5.19
N LEU A 125 -4.34 3.13 3.98
CA LEU A 125 -4.41 1.87 3.26
C LEU A 125 -3.50 1.98 2.03
N VAL A 126 -2.86 0.90 1.63
CA VAL A 126 -1.95 0.86 0.49
C VAL A 126 -2.44 -0.16 -0.53
N GLU A 127 -2.37 0.26 -1.79
CA GLU A 127 -2.43 -0.62 -2.93
C GLU A 127 -1.18 -0.40 -3.77
N TYR A 128 -0.53 -1.49 -4.16
CA TYR A 128 0.67 -1.47 -4.95
C TYR A 128 0.38 -2.12 -6.30
N ASP A 129 0.44 -1.39 -7.41
CA ASP A 129 0.19 -1.94 -8.74
C ASP A 129 1.47 -2.05 -9.56
N ARG A 130 1.71 -3.28 -10.02
CA ARG A 130 2.80 -3.62 -10.93
C ARG A 130 2.42 -3.51 -12.41
N GLY A 131 1.26 -2.94 -12.70
CA GLY A 131 0.72 -2.79 -14.04
C GLY A 131 0.12 -4.06 -14.62
N THR A 132 -0.23 -5.03 -13.76
CA THR A 132 -0.75 -6.35 -14.16
C THR A 132 -2.28 -6.44 -14.12
N LEU A 133 -2.95 -5.46 -13.50
CA LEU A 133 -4.41 -5.44 -13.39
C LEU A 133 -5.07 -4.98 -14.68
N ASP A 134 -6.17 -5.64 -15.04
CA ASP A 134 -7.02 -5.17 -16.13
C ASP A 134 -8.03 -4.11 -15.66
N ALA A 135 -8.73 -3.48 -16.60
CA ALA A 135 -9.69 -2.41 -16.29
C ALA A 135 -10.92 -2.90 -15.50
N GLY A 136 -11.27 -4.18 -15.59
CA GLY A 136 -12.35 -4.78 -14.82
C GLY A 136 -11.97 -4.93 -13.35
N ASP A 137 -10.75 -5.41 -13.10
CA ASP A 137 -10.19 -5.59 -11.76
C ASP A 137 -10.16 -4.27 -10.99
N TYR A 138 -9.75 -3.17 -11.64
CA TYR A 138 -9.75 -1.85 -11.01
C TYR A 138 -11.14 -1.39 -10.58
N ARG A 139 -12.15 -1.54 -11.45
CA ARG A 139 -13.52 -1.11 -11.11
C ARG A 139 -14.07 -1.88 -9.92
N SER A 140 -13.89 -3.21 -9.89
CA SER A 140 -14.32 -4.03 -8.76
C SER A 140 -13.60 -3.63 -7.46
N LYS A 141 -12.31 -3.30 -7.54
CA LYS A 141 -11.51 -2.85 -6.40
C LYS A 141 -11.98 -1.50 -5.86
N PHE A 142 -12.17 -0.51 -6.73
CA PHE A 142 -12.68 0.82 -6.33
C PHE A 142 -14.12 0.77 -5.83
N GLU A 143 -14.97 -0.09 -6.40
CA GLU A 143 -16.33 -0.31 -5.91
C GLU A 143 -16.33 -0.86 -4.46
N GLY A 144 -15.41 -1.77 -4.13
CA GLY A 144 -15.22 -2.25 -2.76
C GLY A 144 -14.83 -1.12 -1.80
N TYR A 145 -13.87 -0.28 -2.20
CA TYR A 145 -13.47 0.89 -1.41
C TYR A 145 -14.59 1.92 -1.26
N ARG A 146 -15.36 2.16 -2.31
CA ARG A 146 -16.52 3.06 -2.26
C ARG A 146 -17.52 2.60 -1.21
N ARG A 147 -17.88 1.31 -1.21
CA ARG A 147 -18.76 0.72 -0.19
C ARG A 147 -18.16 0.85 1.21
N TYR A 148 -16.86 0.62 1.36
CA TYR A 148 -16.15 0.77 2.64
C TYR A 148 -16.21 2.19 3.19
N TYR A 149 -15.85 3.20 2.39
CA TYR A 149 -15.87 4.59 2.84
C TYR A 149 -17.29 5.10 3.06
N ALA A 150 -18.25 4.75 2.19
CA ALA A 150 -19.66 5.16 2.33
C ALA A 150 -20.34 4.55 3.57
N SER A 151 -19.93 3.35 4.00
CA SER A 151 -20.43 2.72 5.23
C SER A 151 -19.82 3.27 6.52
N GLU A 152 -18.79 4.12 6.40
CA GLU A 152 -17.96 4.58 7.52
C GLU A 152 -17.34 3.45 8.36
N ALA A 153 -17.24 2.22 7.84
CA ALA A 153 -16.69 1.06 8.56
C ALA A 153 -15.28 1.30 9.11
N TRP A 154 -14.52 2.20 8.50
CA TRP A 154 -13.21 2.63 8.97
C TRP A 154 -13.23 3.20 10.40
N ARG A 155 -14.36 3.77 10.87
CA ARG A 155 -14.49 4.34 12.22
C ARG A 155 -14.32 3.29 13.33
N ALA A 156 -14.52 2.02 13.03
CA ALA A 156 -14.30 0.94 13.99
C ALA A 156 -12.81 0.75 14.33
N GLY A 157 -11.91 1.10 13.41
CA GLY A 157 -10.46 0.89 13.57
C GLY A 157 -9.62 2.17 13.58
N TYR A 158 -10.17 3.31 13.14
CA TYR A 158 -9.41 4.53 12.92
C TYR A 158 -10.13 5.77 13.46
N ALA A 159 -9.39 6.65 14.15
CA ALA A 159 -9.91 7.90 14.69
C ALA A 159 -10.21 8.96 13.61
N ARG A 160 -9.62 8.81 12.42
CA ARG A 160 -9.85 9.65 11.24
C ARG A 160 -9.92 8.76 10.00
N GLN A 161 -10.51 9.29 8.93
CA GLN A 161 -10.62 8.57 7.67
C GLN A 161 -9.22 8.22 7.13
N PRO A 162 -8.92 6.94 6.82
CA PRO A 162 -7.65 6.56 6.23
C PRO A 162 -7.54 7.08 4.80
N ALA A 163 -6.34 7.53 4.40
CA ALA A 163 -6.05 7.79 2.99
C ALA A 163 -5.86 6.47 2.24
N LEU A 164 -6.32 6.37 1.00
CA LEU A 164 -6.00 5.25 0.11
C LEU A 164 -4.79 5.65 -0.76
N LEU A 165 -3.64 5.06 -0.48
CA LEU A 165 -2.40 5.29 -1.22
C LEU A 165 -2.26 4.25 -2.32
N PHE A 166 -2.23 4.70 -3.58
CA PHE A 166 -2.06 3.83 -4.74
C PHE A 166 -0.68 4.07 -5.35
N VAL A 167 0.22 3.09 -5.21
CA VAL A 167 1.62 3.16 -5.66
C VAL A 167 1.77 2.34 -6.92
N CYS A 168 2.07 2.98 -8.04
CA CYS A 168 2.17 2.33 -9.33
C CYS A 168 3.65 2.14 -9.74
N VAL A 169 3.95 1.08 -10.48
CA VAL A 169 5.31 0.87 -11.01
C VAL A 169 5.75 1.98 -11.97
N ASP A 170 4.81 2.54 -12.74
CA ASP A 170 5.08 3.58 -13.74
C ASP A 170 3.87 4.51 -13.96
N ASP A 171 4.08 5.54 -14.77
CA ASP A 171 3.05 6.55 -15.07
C ASP A 171 1.87 5.99 -15.87
N ARG A 172 2.11 4.98 -16.72
CA ARG A 172 1.03 4.33 -17.49
C ARG A 172 0.08 3.57 -16.58
N ALA A 173 0.61 2.87 -15.57
CA ALA A 173 -0.17 2.26 -14.51
C ALA A 173 -0.95 3.30 -13.71
N ALA A 174 -0.31 4.41 -13.32
CA ALA A 174 -0.97 5.51 -12.62
C ALA A 174 -2.11 6.15 -13.44
N GLU A 175 -1.97 6.27 -14.75
CA GLU A 175 -3.03 6.75 -15.66
C GLU A 175 -4.21 5.78 -15.76
N ARG A 176 -3.95 4.47 -15.80
CA ARG A 176 -5.02 3.44 -15.77
C ARG A 176 -5.79 3.50 -14.47
N VAL A 177 -5.10 3.59 -13.34
CA VAL A 177 -5.70 3.79 -12.01
C VAL A 177 -6.59 5.02 -12.01
N SER A 178 -6.05 6.17 -12.44
CA SER A 178 -6.80 7.42 -12.52
C SER A 178 -8.02 7.37 -13.44
N SER A 179 -7.94 6.62 -14.54
CA SER A 179 -9.04 6.49 -15.50
C SER A 179 -10.11 5.48 -15.05
N ALA A 180 -9.77 4.56 -14.15
CA ALA A 180 -10.70 3.58 -13.60
C ALA A 180 -11.56 4.14 -12.45
N VAL A 181 -11.08 5.20 -11.80
CA VAL A 181 -11.80 5.99 -10.80
C VAL A 181 -12.85 6.83 -11.51
N ALA A 182 -14.13 6.59 -11.24
CA ALA A 182 -15.20 7.35 -11.89
C ALA A 182 -15.16 8.82 -11.44
N PRO A 183 -15.49 9.81 -12.31
CA PRO A 183 -15.48 11.24 -11.97
C PRO A 183 -16.35 11.62 -10.76
N ASP A 184 -17.37 10.81 -10.48
CA ASP A 184 -18.32 11.02 -9.38
C ASP A 184 -17.89 10.34 -8.06
N GLU A 185 -16.64 9.88 -7.95
CA GLU A 185 -16.08 9.25 -6.73
C GLU A 185 -15.76 10.27 -5.61
N HIS A 186 -16.74 11.11 -5.29
CA HIS A 186 -16.72 12.02 -4.16
C HIS A 186 -16.86 11.19 -2.88
N GLY A 187 -15.74 10.68 -2.35
CA GLY A 187 -15.75 9.97 -1.06
C GLY A 187 -14.53 9.12 -0.75
N ILE A 188 -13.74 8.73 -1.75
CA ILE A 188 -12.49 7.99 -1.53
C ILE A 188 -11.33 9.00 -1.43
N PRO A 189 -10.61 9.09 -0.30
CA PRO A 189 -9.42 9.94 -0.14
C PRO A 189 -8.21 9.30 -0.86
N LEU A 190 -8.32 9.16 -2.19
CA LEU A 190 -7.36 8.47 -3.05
C LEU A 190 -6.20 9.38 -3.45
N LEU A 191 -4.99 8.88 -3.21
CA LEU A 191 -3.72 9.51 -3.56
C LEU A 191 -2.90 8.54 -4.41
N VAL A 192 -2.56 8.95 -5.64
CA VAL A 192 -1.83 8.10 -6.59
C VAL A 192 -0.41 8.60 -6.78
N THR A 193 0.57 7.70 -6.75
CA THR A 193 1.97 8.00 -7.06
C THR A 193 2.60 6.89 -7.88
N THR A 194 3.87 7.07 -8.25
CA THR A 194 4.70 6.05 -8.88
C THR A 194 5.94 5.74 -8.04
N GLU A 195 6.56 4.59 -8.27
CA GLU A 195 7.83 4.24 -7.62
C GLU A 195 8.94 5.26 -7.91
N SER A 196 9.03 5.71 -9.15
CA SER A 196 10.04 6.68 -9.58
C SER A 196 9.82 8.04 -8.92
N ARG A 197 8.56 8.51 -8.86
CA ARG A 197 8.23 9.81 -8.26
C ARG A 197 8.41 9.81 -6.74
N SER A 198 8.01 8.72 -6.08
CA SER A 198 8.13 8.59 -4.62
C SER A 198 9.54 8.23 -4.15
N ALA A 199 10.45 7.85 -5.05
CA ALA A 199 11.85 7.61 -4.71
C ALA A 199 12.55 8.91 -4.29
N ARG A 200 13.48 8.80 -3.33
CA ARG A 200 14.33 9.92 -2.93
C ARG A 200 15.46 10.12 -3.94
N HIS A 201 15.56 11.32 -4.50
CA HIS A 201 16.64 11.75 -5.40
C HIS A 201 16.78 13.28 -5.37
N GLY A 202 17.71 13.87 -6.13
CA GLY A 202 17.98 15.32 -6.09
C GLY A 202 16.76 16.22 -6.39
N GLY A 203 15.80 15.73 -7.17
CA GLY A 203 14.54 16.42 -7.48
C GLY A 203 13.39 16.11 -6.51
N ASN A 204 13.55 15.10 -5.65
CA ASN A 204 12.61 14.75 -4.59
C ASN A 204 13.39 14.36 -3.31
N PRO A 205 13.89 15.35 -2.55
CA PRO A 205 14.67 15.08 -1.34
C PRO A 205 13.80 14.50 -0.21
N GLU A 206 12.48 14.70 -0.25
CA GLU A 206 11.53 14.24 0.78
C GLU A 206 11.07 12.79 0.54
N GLY A 207 11.25 12.24 -0.66
CA GLY A 207 10.89 10.86 -0.99
C GLY A 207 9.38 10.63 -0.91
N CYS A 208 8.95 9.58 -0.21
CA CYS A 208 7.52 9.19 -0.15
C CYS A 208 6.62 10.20 0.56
N VAL A 209 7.16 11.10 1.38
CA VAL A 209 6.38 12.12 2.10
C VAL A 209 6.36 13.48 1.38
N GLY A 210 7.07 13.56 0.24
CA GLY A 210 7.14 14.77 -0.57
C GLY A 210 5.87 15.07 -1.34
N ALA A 211 5.90 16.13 -2.15
CA ALA A 211 4.82 16.51 -3.05
C ALA A 211 4.77 15.57 -4.28
N VAL A 212 4.45 14.30 -4.03
CA VAL A 212 4.50 13.21 -5.02
C VAL A 212 3.17 12.52 -5.22
N TRP A 213 2.15 12.91 -4.46
CA TRP A 213 0.85 12.26 -4.43
C TRP A 213 -0.15 13.06 -5.26
N ARG A 214 -0.65 12.48 -6.36
CA ARG A 214 -1.70 13.11 -7.17
C ARG A 214 -3.08 12.81 -6.57
N ARG A 215 -3.81 13.85 -6.19
CA ARG A 215 -5.22 13.73 -5.82
C ARG A 215 -6.05 13.38 -7.05
N GLN A 216 -7.01 12.47 -6.89
CA GLN A 216 -7.95 12.14 -7.96
C GLN A 216 -9.12 13.13 -7.99
N VAL A 217 -8.79 14.36 -8.40
CA VAL A 217 -9.75 15.42 -8.73
C VAL A 217 -9.39 15.99 -10.12
N PRO A 218 -10.34 16.54 -10.88
CA PRO A 218 -10.02 17.19 -12.16
C PRO A 218 -8.93 18.25 -11.99
N GLY A 219 -7.83 18.14 -12.76
CA GLY A 219 -6.67 19.03 -12.64
C GLY A 219 -5.83 18.82 -11.38
N GLY A 220 -5.97 17.67 -10.70
CA GLY A 220 -5.35 17.39 -9.40
C GLY A 220 -3.85 17.60 -9.36
N GLU A 221 -3.41 18.53 -8.52
CA GLU A 221 -2.01 18.81 -8.25
C GLU A 221 -1.36 17.69 -7.42
N PHE A 222 -0.03 17.66 -7.47
CA PHE A 222 0.75 16.83 -6.56
C PHE A 222 0.82 17.48 -5.18
N VAL A 223 0.46 16.70 -4.17
CA VAL A 223 0.41 17.13 -2.77
C VAL A 223 1.37 16.31 -1.92
N ARG A 224 1.72 16.87 -0.76
CA ARG A 224 2.39 16.14 0.31
C ARG A 224 1.39 15.27 1.05
N TRP A 225 1.85 14.11 1.51
CA TRP A 225 1.08 13.26 2.41
C TRP A 225 2.01 12.56 3.43
N PRO A 226 1.63 12.50 4.72
CA PRO A 226 0.50 13.18 5.34
C PRO A 226 0.57 14.72 5.24
N SER A 227 -0.56 15.36 4.94
CA SER A 227 -0.71 16.80 5.11
C SER A 227 -1.03 17.06 6.58
N VAL A 228 0.00 17.33 7.38
CA VAL A 228 -0.19 17.85 8.72
C VAL A 228 -0.47 19.34 8.55
N GLU A 229 -1.64 19.82 8.99
CA GLU A 229 -1.85 21.27 9.09
C GLU A 229 -0.83 21.77 10.12
N GLU A 230 0.03 22.72 9.76
CA GLU A 230 0.87 23.36 10.76
C GLU A 230 -0.06 23.99 11.80
N PRO A 231 0.15 23.74 13.11
CA PRO A 231 -0.68 24.35 14.13
C PRO A 231 -0.61 25.86 13.93
N GLU A 232 -1.76 26.49 13.66
CA GLU A 232 -1.86 27.94 13.52
C GLU A 232 -1.09 28.57 14.67
N THR A 233 0.05 29.18 14.37
CA THR A 233 0.78 29.99 15.32
C THR A 233 -0.14 31.15 15.64
N ASN A 234 -0.93 30.97 16.69
CA ASN A 234 -1.83 31.95 17.26
C ASN A 234 -0.95 33.07 17.83
N ALA A 235 -0.53 33.97 16.95
CA ALA A 235 0.08 35.23 17.30
C ALA A 235 -1.00 36.13 17.92
N ARG A 236 -1.46 35.77 19.13
CA ARG A 236 -2.09 36.71 20.05
C ARG A 236 -1.00 37.60 20.65
N GLY A 237 -0.52 38.54 19.84
CA GLY A 237 0.06 39.77 20.34
C GLY A 237 -1.06 40.70 20.81
N SER A 238 -1.76 40.31 21.89
CA SER A 238 -2.53 41.27 22.69
C SER A 238 -1.55 41.91 23.68
N ARG A 239 -1.08 43.10 23.33
CA ARG A 239 -0.56 44.09 24.27
C ARG A 239 -1.07 45.46 23.85
N ASP A 240 -2.33 45.71 24.20
CA ASP A 240 -2.75 47.04 24.63
C ASP A 240 -3.00 46.92 26.14
N ALA A 241 -2.06 47.44 26.92
CA ALA A 241 -2.21 47.91 28.30
C ALA A 241 -0.98 48.75 28.65
#